data_AF-A0A530LRM9-F1
#
_entry.id   AF-A0A530LRM9-F1
#
_cell.length_a   1.000
_cell.length_b   1.000
_cell.length_c   1.000
_cell.angle_alpha   90.00
_cell.angle_beta   90.00
_cell.angle_gamma   90.00
#
_symmetry.space_group_name_H-M   'P 1'
#
loop_
_entity.id
_entity.type
_entity.pdbx_description
1 polymer ?
#
loop_
_entity_poly.entity_id
_entity_poly.type
_entity_poly.pdbx_seq_one_letter_code
_entity_poly.pdbx_strand_id
1 'polypeptide(L)' 'MVKLNKIYTRTGDDGTTGLGSGERRLKSDLRIDAYGTVDEANA' A
#
# COMPACT_ATOMS: atom_id res chain seq x y z
N MET A 1 4.35 -4.45 -14.75
CA MET A 1 5.26 -5.37 -14.04
C MET A 1 5.68 -4.72 -12.74
N VAL A 2 5.49 -5.39 -11.59
CA VAL A 2 5.88 -4.87 -10.27
C VAL A 2 7.41 -4.96 -10.16
N LYS A 3 8.07 -3.88 -9.70
CA LYS A 3 9.52 -3.82 -9.54
C LYS A 3 9.88 -3.52 -8.08
N LEU A 4 10.63 -4.42 -7.46
CA LEU A 4 11.11 -4.30 -6.09
C LEU A 4 12.63 -4.02 -6.12
N ASN A 5 13.03 -2.75 -6.09
CA ASN A 5 14.44 -2.34 -6.14
C ASN A 5 14.89 -1.55 -4.90
N LYS A 6 14.08 -0.60 -4.43
CA LYS A 6 14.23 0.10 -3.16
C LYS A 6 12.96 -0.10 -2.37
N ILE A 7 13.06 -0.81 -1.25
CA ILE A 7 11.89 -1.15 -0.44
C ILE A 7 11.35 0.09 0.29
N TYR A 8 12.22 0.89 0.90
CA TYR A 8 11.81 2.16 1.51
C TYR A 8 11.86 3.29 0.48
N THR A 9 10.73 3.94 0.26
CA THR A 9 10.59 5.08 -0.68
C THR A 9 10.24 6.39 0.03
N ARG A 10 9.78 6.32 1.29
CA ARG A 10 9.28 7.46 2.10
C ARG A 10 8.05 8.18 1.54
N THR A 11 7.48 7.71 0.44
CA THR A 11 6.32 8.37 -0.20
C THR A 11 5.04 8.25 0.61
N GLY A 12 5.00 7.43 1.67
CA GLY A 12 3.84 7.28 2.56
C GLY A 12 4.07 7.81 3.97
N ASP A 13 5.11 8.62 4.18
CA ASP A 13 5.44 9.21 5.49
C ASP A 13 4.36 10.22 5.94
N ASP A 14 3.56 10.73 4.99
CA ASP A 14 2.38 11.56 5.24
C ASP A 14 1.12 10.76 5.64
N GLY A 15 1.24 9.44 5.80
CA GLY A 15 0.11 8.57 6.15
C GLY A 15 -0.72 8.09 4.96
N THR A 16 -0.30 8.38 3.72
CA THR A 16 -0.99 7.92 2.50
C THR A 16 -0.24 6.79 1.78
N THR A 17 -0.92 6.10 0.86
CA THR A 17 -0.34 5.08 -0.03
C THR A 17 -1.03 5.10 -1.39
N GLY A 18 -0.36 4.56 -2.42
CA GLY A 18 -0.86 4.53 -3.79
C GLY A 18 -1.54 3.19 -4.15
N LEU A 19 -2.67 3.27 -4.86
CA LEU A 19 -3.32 2.13 -5.48
C LEU A 19 -2.69 1.83 -6.85
N GLY A 20 -2.93 0.61 -7.38
CA GLY A 20 -2.51 0.23 -8.73
C GLY A 20 -3.10 1.12 -9.84
N SER A 21 -4.18 1.85 -9.57
CA SER A 21 -4.77 2.85 -10.46
C SER A 21 -4.04 4.20 -10.46
N GLY A 22 -3.08 4.42 -9.56
CA GLY A 22 -2.40 5.71 -9.35
C GLY A 22 -3.07 6.65 -8.35
N GLU A 23 -4.30 6.35 -7.93
CA GLU A 23 -4.99 7.09 -6.86
C GLU A 23 -4.27 6.91 -5.51
N ARG A 24 -4.24 7.96 -4.68
CA ARG A 24 -3.71 7.90 -3.31
C ARG A 24 -4.83 7.86 -2.28
N ARG A 25 -4.66 7.04 -1.24
CA ARG A 25 -5.60 6.90 -0.11
C ARG A 25 -4.86 6.97 1.22
N LEU A 26 -5.58 7.29 2.28
CA LEU A 26 -5.06 7.15 3.65
C LEU A 26 -4.76 5.68 3.93
N LYS A 27 -3.72 5.40 4.71
CA LYS A 27 -3.39 4.03 5.15
C LYS A 27 -4.49 3.35 5.96
N SER A 28 -5.40 4.14 6.55
CA SER A 28 -6.58 3.67 7.28
C SER A 28 -7.85 3.52 6.42
N ASP A 29 -7.77 3.73 5.10
CA ASP A 29 -8.90 3.50 4.20
C ASP A 29 -9.25 2.01 4.14
N LEU A 30 -10.55 1.68 4.15
CA LEU A 30 -11.08 0.30 4.14
C LEU A 30 -10.49 -0.55 3.01
N ARG A 31 -10.15 0.04 1.86
CA ARG A 31 -9.52 -0.69 0.76
C ARG A 31 -8.12 -1.17 1.12
N ILE A 32 -7.36 -0.36 1.85
CA ILE A 32 -6.00 -0.68 2.30
C ILE A 32 -6.05 -1.80 3.31
N ASP A 33 -6.98 -1.69 4.28
CA ASP A 33 -7.21 -2.71 5.30
C ASP A 33 -7.59 -4.06 4.66
N ALA A 34 -8.50 -4.05 3.69
CA ALA A 34 -8.98 -5.27 3.04
C ALA A 34 -7.87 -6.11 2.39
N TYR A 35 -6.98 -5.52 1.58
CA TYR A 35 -5.87 -6.28 1.01
C TYR A 35 -4.73 -6.50 2.02
N GLY A 36 -4.64 -5.69 3.09
CA GLY A 36 -3.73 -5.93 4.21
C GLY A 36 -4.07 -7.20 4.97
N THR A 37 -5.35 -7.46 5.24
CA THR A 37 -5.81 -8.72 5.84
C THR A 37 -5.53 -9.93 4.94
N VAL A 38 -5.67 -9.77 3.61
CA VAL A 38 -5.32 -10.84 2.66
C VAL A 38 -3.82 -11.12 2.66
N ASP A 39 -2.99 -10.08 2.73
CA ASP A 39 -1.53 -10.22 2.84
C ASP A 39 -1.13 -10.93 4.13
N GLU A 40 -1.75 -10.56 5.26
CA GLU A 40 -1.54 -11.24 6.56
C GLU A 40 -1.93 -12.72 6.50
N ALA A 41 -3.06 -13.05 5.88
CA ALA A 41 -3.50 -14.44 5.72
C ALA A 41 -2.56 -15.27 4.83
N ASN A 42 -1.74 -14.62 3.99
CA ASN A 42 -0.80 -15.25 3.06
C ASN A 42 0.66 -15.23 3.56
N ALA A 43 0.88 -14.83 4.82
CA ALA A 43 2.21 -14.67 5.42
C ALA A 43 2.97 -15.98 5.66
#